data_AF-D0LJ61-F1
#
_entry.id   AF-D0LJ61-F1
#
_cell.length_a   1.000
_cell.length_b   1.000
_cell.length_c   1.000
_cell.angle_alpha   90.00
_cell.angle_beta   90.00
_cell.angle_gamma   90.00
#
_symmetry.space_group_name_H-M   'P 1'
#
loop_
_entity.id
_entity.type
_entity.pdbx_description
1 polymer ?
#
loop_
_entity_poly.entity_id
_entity_poly.type
_entity_poly.pdbx_seq_one_letter_code
_entity_poly.pdbx_strand_id
1 'polypeptide(L)'
;MKSTRWTALALALACAALALGCGGRRSDGPKHPRPLPVEPTLGTGECGDPARDGVIGEAPTLSHADRDLDGDGEDEVVVADRDICTPEGNCHWNVFHDDAGCLRYLGTLSAARVQRLGRRGERGFSDVRAVWYLTGQQRLLVQEYRFLRGGYRIAEVLLCRQSDDDIVQCAEVDESAIH
;
A
#
# COMPACT_ATOMS: atom_id res chain seq x y z
N MET A 1 -60.97 -54.53 2.20
CA MET A 1 -59.85 -54.58 1.23
C MET A 1 -58.54 -54.38 1.98
N LYS A 2 -57.55 -55.24 1.67
CA LYS A 2 -56.12 -55.22 2.03
C LYS A 2 -55.71 -55.68 3.44
N SER A 3 -55.37 -56.97 3.47
CA SER A 3 -54.37 -57.61 4.31
C SER A 3 -52.97 -56.99 4.13
N THR A 4 -52.10 -57.12 5.12
CA THR A 4 -50.94 -58.05 5.14
C THR A 4 -49.87 -57.51 6.09
N ARG A 5 -49.57 -58.29 7.15
CA ARG A 5 -48.40 -58.16 8.02
C ARG A 5 -47.15 -58.64 7.28
N TRP A 6 -46.04 -57.92 7.31
CA TRP A 6 -44.71 -58.49 7.04
C TRP A 6 -43.69 -58.03 8.08
N THR A 7 -43.01 -59.05 8.59
CA THR A 7 -41.93 -59.12 9.57
C THR A 7 -40.59 -58.63 9.02
N ALA A 8 -39.77 -58.10 9.92
CA ALA A 8 -38.31 -58.19 10.06
C ALA A 8 -37.43 -58.55 8.84
N LEU A 9 -36.34 -57.79 8.63
CA LEU A 9 -34.97 -58.30 8.84
C LEU A 9 -33.93 -57.18 8.75
N ALA A 10 -32.84 -57.38 9.49
CA ALA A 10 -31.63 -56.58 9.51
C ALA A 10 -30.87 -56.61 8.18
N LEU A 11 -30.04 -55.61 7.91
CA LEU A 11 -28.71 -55.84 7.35
C LEU A 11 -27.79 -54.63 7.59
N ALA A 12 -26.66 -54.90 8.24
CA ALA A 12 -25.53 -54.01 8.34
C ALA A 12 -24.83 -53.87 6.97
N LEU A 13 -24.32 -52.68 6.67
CA LEU A 13 -23.20 -52.52 5.73
C LEU A 13 -22.33 -51.35 6.16
N ALA A 14 -21.23 -51.70 6.81
CA ALA A 14 -20.02 -50.88 6.83
C ALA A 14 -19.33 -51.05 5.47
N CYS A 15 -19.00 -49.95 4.80
CA CYS A 15 -17.91 -49.88 3.83
C CYS A 15 -17.75 -48.44 3.32
N ALA A 16 -16.58 -47.85 3.60
CA ALA A 16 -15.66 -47.30 2.59
C ALA A 16 -14.91 -46.10 3.16
N ALA A 17 -13.65 -46.35 3.51
CA ALA A 17 -12.64 -45.32 3.65
C ALA A 17 -12.43 -44.64 2.29
N LEU A 18 -12.49 -43.31 2.26
CA LEU A 18 -11.93 -42.49 1.20
C LEU A 18 -10.87 -41.58 1.82
N ALA A 19 -9.62 -42.04 1.71
CA ALA A 19 -8.48 -41.16 1.65
C ALA A 19 -8.56 -40.37 0.33
N LEU A 20 -8.39 -39.05 0.40
CA LEU A 20 -7.74 -38.18 -0.59
C LEU A 20 -8.13 -36.74 -0.28
N GLY A 21 -7.13 -35.92 0.04
CA GLY A 21 -7.33 -34.50 0.26
C GLY A 21 -6.09 -33.84 0.81
N CYS A 22 -5.04 -33.78 0.00
CA CYS A 22 -3.93 -32.84 0.15
C CYS A 22 -4.49 -31.41 0.14
N GLY A 23 -5.03 -30.95 1.26
CA GLY A 23 -5.33 -29.55 1.49
C GLY A 23 -4.10 -28.88 2.05
N GLY A 24 -3.07 -28.71 1.22
CA GLY A 24 -2.03 -27.74 1.51
C GLY A 24 -2.72 -26.41 1.77
N ARG A 25 -2.79 -26.01 3.04
CA ARG A 25 -3.18 -24.66 3.40
C ARG A 25 -2.15 -23.77 2.74
N ARG A 26 -2.49 -23.21 1.57
CA ARG A 26 -1.87 -21.96 1.13
C ARG A 26 -2.20 -20.97 2.22
N SER A 27 -1.24 -20.76 3.10
CA SER A 27 -1.21 -19.59 3.96
C SER A 27 -1.02 -18.39 3.04
N ASP A 28 -2.09 -17.99 2.35
CA ASP A 28 -2.26 -16.58 1.99
C ASP A 28 -2.63 -15.87 3.30
N GLY A 29 -1.62 -15.75 4.16
CA GLY A 29 -1.68 -14.85 5.29
C GLY A 29 -1.85 -13.41 4.78
N PRO A 30 -2.26 -12.49 5.65
CA PRO A 30 -2.34 -11.07 5.30
C PRO A 30 -1.02 -10.67 4.65
N LYS A 31 -1.07 -10.18 3.40
CA LYS A 31 0.10 -9.62 2.75
C LYS A 31 0.44 -8.35 3.54
N HIS A 32 1.32 -8.51 4.53
CA HIS A 32 1.92 -7.39 5.23
C HIS A 32 2.42 -6.37 4.20
N PRO A 33 2.42 -5.06 4.53
CA PRO A 33 3.11 -4.06 3.72
C PRO A 33 4.51 -4.60 3.44
N ARG A 34 4.86 -4.74 2.17
CA ARG A 34 6.22 -5.16 1.81
C ARG A 34 7.18 -4.10 2.36
N PRO A 35 8.31 -4.48 2.96
CA PRO A 35 9.37 -3.54 3.27
C PRO A 35 9.76 -2.76 2.01
N LEU A 36 10.27 -1.55 2.18
CA LEU A 36 10.85 -0.81 1.07
C LEU A 36 11.94 -1.69 0.41
N PRO A 37 12.07 -1.66 -0.92
CA PRO A 37 13.08 -2.45 -1.61
C PRO A 37 14.51 -2.01 -1.25
N VAL A 38 14.66 -0.77 -0.80
CA VAL A 38 15.88 -0.15 -0.31
C VAL A 38 15.52 0.64 0.95
N GLU A 39 16.32 0.52 2.00
CA GLU A 39 16.17 1.34 3.20
C GLU A 39 16.52 2.80 2.89
N PRO A 40 15.76 3.79 3.39
CA PRO A 40 16.11 5.20 3.18
C PRO A 40 17.49 5.52 3.75
N THR A 41 18.34 6.20 2.97
CA THR A 41 19.66 6.63 3.45
C THR A 41 19.60 7.81 4.44
N LEU A 42 18.46 8.49 4.51
CA LEU A 42 18.24 9.66 5.36
C LEU A 42 17.06 9.48 6.32
N GLY A 43 17.20 10.06 7.50
CA GLY A 43 16.10 10.36 8.40
C GLY A 43 15.37 11.65 8.00
N THR A 44 14.09 11.74 8.37
CA THR A 44 13.28 12.95 8.16
C THR A 44 13.96 14.18 8.78
N GLY A 45 14.08 15.25 7.99
CA GLY A 45 14.65 16.54 8.36
C GLY A 45 16.15 16.67 8.09
N GLU A 46 16.84 15.58 7.73
CA GLU A 46 18.25 15.60 7.37
C GLU A 46 18.47 16.25 6.00
N CYS A 47 19.60 16.95 5.83
CA CYS A 47 20.01 17.49 4.55
C CYS A 47 20.51 16.36 3.64
N GLY A 48 20.08 16.37 2.39
CA GLY A 48 20.42 15.34 1.42
C GLY A 48 20.60 15.85 0.01
N ASP A 49 21.07 14.97 -0.86
CA ASP A 49 21.07 15.17 -2.29
C ASP A 49 20.01 14.24 -2.92
N PRO A 50 18.94 14.79 -3.52
CA PRO A 50 17.88 14.02 -4.16
C PRO A 50 18.35 13.06 -5.25
N ALA A 51 19.55 13.24 -5.80
CA ALA A 51 20.10 12.34 -6.81
C ALA A 51 20.66 11.02 -6.25
N ARG A 52 20.86 10.92 -4.93
CA ARG A 52 21.54 9.78 -4.28
C ARG A 52 20.91 9.34 -2.96
N ASP A 53 20.12 10.21 -2.34
CA ASP A 53 19.62 9.99 -0.99
C ASP A 53 18.11 9.69 -0.93
N GLY A 54 17.68 9.07 0.17
CA GLY A 54 16.33 8.55 0.35
C GLY A 54 16.25 7.10 -0.09
N VAL A 55 15.12 6.70 -0.68
CA VAL A 55 14.93 5.35 -1.25
C VAL A 55 15.39 5.39 -2.71
N ILE A 56 16.69 5.14 -2.93
CA ILE A 56 17.37 5.21 -4.23
C ILE A 56 18.34 4.01 -4.34
N GLY A 57 18.35 3.32 -5.49
CA GLY A 57 19.28 2.20 -5.74
C GLY A 57 20.70 2.64 -6.08
N GLU A 58 21.62 1.68 -6.22
CA GLU A 58 23.05 1.98 -6.48
C GLU A 58 23.32 2.61 -7.87
N ALA A 59 22.48 2.29 -8.86
CA ALA A 59 22.60 2.79 -10.23
C ALA A 59 21.22 3.28 -10.71
N PRO A 60 20.73 4.41 -10.20
CA PRO A 60 19.33 4.77 -10.31
C PRO A 60 18.99 5.40 -11.65
N THR A 61 17.76 5.18 -12.09
CA THR A 61 17.15 5.92 -13.20
C THR A 61 16.16 6.93 -12.62
N LEU A 62 16.62 8.17 -12.41
CA LEU A 62 15.85 9.18 -11.70
C LEU A 62 14.73 9.79 -12.55
N SER A 63 13.60 10.03 -11.89
CA SER A 63 12.49 10.80 -12.44
C SER A 63 11.99 11.81 -11.44
N HIS A 64 11.82 13.04 -11.93
CA HIS A 64 11.35 14.17 -11.13
C HIS A 64 9.87 14.41 -11.35
N ALA A 65 9.20 14.88 -10.31
CA ALA A 65 7.81 15.27 -10.30
C ALA A 65 7.65 16.48 -9.38
N ASP A 66 8.51 17.49 -9.52
CA ASP A 66 8.54 18.66 -8.66
C ASP A 66 7.15 19.31 -8.55
N ARG A 67 6.73 19.63 -7.33
CA ARG A 67 5.39 20.14 -7.00
C ARG A 67 5.44 21.08 -5.82
N ASP A 68 4.72 22.18 -5.94
CA ASP A 68 4.32 23.05 -4.82
C ASP A 68 3.37 22.29 -3.86
N LEU A 69 3.90 21.59 -2.86
CA LEU A 69 3.12 20.79 -1.91
C LEU A 69 2.59 21.64 -0.77
N ASP A 70 3.23 22.75 -0.44
CA ASP A 70 2.86 23.65 0.65
C ASP A 70 2.08 24.90 0.24
N GLY A 71 2.02 25.20 -1.06
CA GLY A 71 1.26 26.30 -1.62
C GLY A 71 1.97 27.65 -1.57
N ASP A 72 3.29 27.69 -1.33
CA ASP A 72 4.07 28.93 -1.27
C ASP A 72 4.47 29.47 -2.65
N GLY A 73 4.30 28.66 -3.70
CA GLY A 73 4.57 29.02 -5.09
C GLY A 73 5.93 28.55 -5.59
N GLU A 74 6.76 27.95 -4.75
CA GLU A 74 7.98 27.24 -5.12
C GLU A 74 7.72 25.73 -5.13
N ASP A 75 8.37 24.99 -6.03
CA ASP A 75 8.17 23.55 -6.11
C ASP A 75 9.09 22.80 -5.13
N GLU A 76 8.53 21.87 -4.35
CA GLU A 76 9.34 20.85 -3.68
C GLU A 76 9.95 19.88 -4.67
N VAL A 77 11.16 19.42 -4.36
CA VAL A 77 11.84 18.40 -5.14
C VAL A 77 11.25 17.04 -4.81
N VAL A 78 10.65 16.39 -5.81
CA VAL A 78 10.05 15.06 -5.66
C VAL A 78 10.68 14.13 -6.68
N VAL A 79 11.40 13.12 -6.19
CA VAL A 79 12.21 12.23 -7.03
C VAL A 79 11.91 10.77 -6.76
N ALA A 80 11.87 9.95 -7.80
CA ALA A 80 11.81 8.50 -7.69
C ALA A 80 12.88 7.85 -8.57
N ASP A 81 13.50 6.79 -8.05
CA ASP A 81 14.27 5.85 -8.85
C ASP A 81 13.33 4.87 -9.57
N ARG A 82 13.38 4.87 -10.90
CA ARG A 82 12.52 4.04 -11.75
C ARG A 82 12.92 2.57 -11.75
N ASP A 83 14.17 2.25 -11.45
CA ASP A 83 14.68 0.87 -11.51
C ASP A 83 14.16 0.01 -10.35
N ILE A 84 13.69 0.65 -9.28
CA ILE A 84 13.10 -0.02 -8.11
C ILE A 84 11.56 0.13 -8.05
N CYS A 85 10.92 0.67 -9.09
CA CYS A 85 9.47 0.68 -9.20
C CYS A 85 8.92 -0.73 -9.47
N THR A 86 7.68 -0.99 -9.06
CA THR A 86 7.01 -2.26 -9.38
C THR A 86 6.50 -2.26 -10.82
N PRO A 87 6.31 -3.44 -11.44
CA PRO A 87 5.75 -3.56 -12.79
C PRO A 87 4.35 -2.95 -12.95
N GLU A 88 3.58 -2.86 -11.86
CA GLU A 88 2.27 -2.19 -11.82
C GLU A 88 2.38 -0.65 -11.85
N GLY A 89 3.60 -0.10 -11.87
CA GLY A 89 3.86 1.33 -11.92
C GLY A 89 3.91 2.02 -10.56
N ASN A 90 4.02 1.26 -9.47
CA ASN A 90 4.19 1.83 -8.14
C ASN A 90 5.65 2.21 -7.90
N CYS A 91 5.89 3.40 -7.38
CA CYS A 91 7.23 3.91 -7.11
C CYS A 91 7.35 4.46 -5.70
N HIS A 92 8.59 4.67 -5.28
CA HIS A 92 8.95 5.29 -4.01
C HIS A 92 9.43 6.72 -4.28
N TRP A 93 8.58 7.70 -3.96
CA TRP A 93 8.79 9.11 -4.24
C TRP A 93 9.37 9.80 -3.01
N ASN A 94 10.66 10.12 -3.06
CA ASN A 94 11.36 10.89 -2.04
C ASN A 94 10.99 12.37 -2.19
N VAL A 95 10.60 13.00 -1.09
CA VAL A 95 10.20 14.41 -1.05
C VAL A 95 11.25 15.21 -0.30
N PHE A 96 11.70 16.32 -0.89
CA PHE A 96 12.65 17.25 -0.30
C PHE A 96 12.13 18.68 -0.39
N HIS A 97 12.46 19.48 0.61
CA HIS A 97 12.16 20.91 0.65
C HIS A 97 13.44 21.71 0.88
N ASP A 98 13.62 22.81 0.14
CA ASP A 98 14.76 23.69 0.33
C ASP A 98 14.56 24.57 1.56
N ASP A 99 15.40 24.35 2.57
CA ASP A 99 15.48 25.17 3.76
C ASP A 99 16.86 25.84 3.81
N ALA A 100 16.92 27.05 3.23
CA ALA A 100 18.11 27.89 3.19
C ALA A 100 19.36 27.22 2.56
N GLY A 101 19.18 26.52 1.44
CA GLY A 101 20.25 25.83 0.70
C GLY A 101 20.52 24.40 1.20
N CYS A 102 19.73 23.91 2.15
CA CYS A 102 19.70 22.51 2.55
C CYS A 102 18.40 21.88 2.06
N LEU A 103 18.51 20.92 1.14
CA LEU A 103 17.38 20.09 0.72
C LEU A 103 17.07 19.07 1.82
N ARG A 104 16.09 19.41 2.68
CA ARG A 104 15.67 18.56 3.79
C ARG A 104 14.77 17.46 3.30
N TYR A 105 15.12 16.22 3.62
CA TYR A 105 14.32 15.06 3.32
C TYR A 105 13.05 15.03 4.20
N LEU A 106 11.88 15.12 3.57
CA LEU A 106 10.58 15.13 4.25
C LEU A 106 10.01 13.71 4.42
N GLY A 107 10.53 12.72 3.70
CA GLY A 107 10.08 11.33 3.74
C GLY A 107 9.84 10.75 2.35
N THR A 108 9.40 9.50 2.31
CA THR A 108 9.07 8.78 1.07
C THR A 108 7.59 8.43 1.01
N LEU A 109 6.96 8.79 -0.10
CA LEU A 109 5.60 8.40 -0.45
C LEU A 109 5.66 7.18 -1.38
N SER A 110 5.00 6.10 -0.99
CA SER A 110 4.88 4.91 -1.84
C SER A 110 3.59 5.02 -2.66
N ALA A 111 3.69 5.18 -3.98
CA ALA A 111 2.50 5.41 -4.82
C ALA A 111 2.74 5.18 -6.32
N ALA A 112 1.67 4.80 -7.03
CA ALA A 112 1.53 5.02 -8.47
C ALA A 112 0.87 6.36 -8.80
N ARG A 113 0.03 6.88 -7.88
CA ARG A 113 -0.63 8.18 -7.98
C ARG A 113 -0.64 8.87 -6.63
N VAL A 114 -0.38 10.18 -6.61
CA VAL A 114 -0.46 11.02 -5.42
C VAL A 114 -1.44 12.17 -5.66
N GLN A 115 -2.29 12.45 -4.69
CA GLN A 115 -3.23 13.57 -4.68
C GLN A 115 -3.02 14.43 -3.43
N ARG A 116 -2.90 15.75 -3.60
CA ARG A 116 -2.95 16.69 -2.47
C ARG A 116 -4.36 16.74 -1.88
N LEU A 117 -4.44 16.68 -0.57
CA LEU A 117 -5.68 16.85 0.18
C LEU A 117 -5.79 18.32 0.63
N GLY A 118 -7.02 18.77 0.88
CA GLY A 118 -7.26 20.15 1.35
C GLY A 118 -6.80 20.41 2.79
N ARG A 119 -6.50 19.36 3.55
CA ARG A 119 -5.96 19.48 4.91
C ARG A 119 -4.49 19.87 4.83
N ARG A 120 -4.10 20.82 5.69
CA ARG A 120 -2.76 21.37 5.76
C ARG A 120 -2.10 20.94 7.08
N GLY A 121 -0.89 20.44 7.00
CA GLY A 121 -0.03 20.11 8.11
C GLY A 121 0.82 21.30 8.57
N GLU A 122 1.92 21.01 9.26
CA GLU A 122 2.89 22.03 9.65
C GLU A 122 3.50 22.73 8.43
N ARG A 123 3.89 24.01 8.60
CA ARG A 123 4.51 24.84 7.55
C ARG A 123 3.70 25.02 6.26
N GLY A 124 2.43 24.61 6.21
CA GLY A 124 1.57 24.79 5.03
C GLY A 124 1.53 23.58 4.09
N PHE A 125 2.34 22.55 4.34
CA PHE A 125 2.36 21.33 3.53
C PHE A 125 0.98 20.66 3.49
N SER A 126 0.55 20.27 2.29
CA SER A 126 -0.67 19.50 2.13
C SER A 126 -0.48 18.09 2.67
N ASP A 127 -1.48 17.56 3.37
CA ASP A 127 -1.63 16.11 3.48
C ASP A 127 -1.78 15.52 2.08
N VAL A 128 -1.34 14.28 1.88
CA VAL A 128 -1.43 13.64 0.58
C VAL A 128 -2.07 12.26 0.68
N ARG A 129 -2.84 11.91 -0.35
CA ARG A 129 -3.37 10.57 -0.55
C ARG A 129 -2.60 9.89 -1.66
N ALA A 130 -2.02 8.75 -1.35
CA ALA A 130 -1.29 7.89 -2.27
C ALA A 130 -2.15 6.67 -2.62
N VAL A 131 -2.13 6.30 -3.90
CA VAL A 131 -2.75 5.06 -4.39
C VAL A 131 -1.65 4.13 -4.87
N TRP A 132 -1.67 2.90 -4.37
CA TRP A 132 -0.76 1.83 -4.73
C TRP A 132 -1.54 0.67 -5.34
N TYR A 133 -1.18 0.27 -6.56
CA TYR A 133 -1.80 -0.84 -7.28
C TYR A 133 -1.30 -2.18 -6.71
N LEU A 134 -2.25 -3.05 -6.34
CA LEU A 134 -1.94 -4.43 -5.96
C LEU A 134 -2.08 -5.34 -7.19
N THR A 135 -1.42 -6.49 -7.13
CA THR A 135 -1.49 -7.49 -8.21
C THR A 135 -2.93 -7.96 -8.43
N GLY A 136 -3.41 -7.90 -9.68
CA GLY A 136 -4.82 -8.10 -10.03
C GLY A 136 -5.56 -6.76 -10.05
N GLN A 137 -5.73 -6.21 -11.26
CA GLN A 137 -6.00 -4.81 -11.65
C GLN A 137 -7.10 -4.01 -10.92
N GLN A 138 -7.82 -4.59 -9.98
CA GLN A 138 -8.94 -3.95 -9.28
C GLN A 138 -8.70 -3.74 -7.78
N ARG A 139 -7.56 -4.16 -7.22
CA ARG A 139 -7.27 -3.96 -5.80
C ARG A 139 -6.22 -2.87 -5.61
N LEU A 140 -6.50 -1.97 -4.67
CA LEU A 140 -5.68 -0.81 -4.36
C LEU A 140 -5.36 -0.79 -2.86
N LEU A 141 -4.17 -0.30 -2.53
CA LEU A 141 -3.88 0.20 -1.19
C LEU A 141 -3.89 1.72 -1.26
N VAL A 142 -4.81 2.35 -0.53
CA VAL A 142 -4.90 3.81 -0.41
C VAL A 142 -4.26 4.20 0.91
N GLN A 143 -3.25 5.05 0.86
CA GLN A 143 -2.54 5.52 2.05
C GLN A 143 -2.71 7.03 2.17
N GLU A 144 -3.10 7.50 3.34
CA GLU A 144 -3.03 8.93 3.65
C GLU A 144 -1.75 9.21 4.40
N TYR A 145 -0.97 10.17 3.91
CA TYR A 145 0.20 10.69 4.58
C TYR A 145 -0.13 12.06 5.13
N ARG A 146 0.11 12.23 6.43
CA ARG A 146 -0.02 13.52 7.11
C ARG A 146 1.36 14.14 7.27
N PHE A 147 1.45 15.44 7.00
CA PHE A 147 2.68 16.19 7.26
C PHE A 147 2.74 16.66 8.72
N LEU A 148 3.70 16.13 9.50
CA LEU A 148 3.91 16.42 10.92
C LEU A 148 5.40 16.47 11.25
N ARG A 149 5.81 17.40 12.11
CA ARG A 149 7.20 17.55 12.59
C ARG A 149 8.22 17.64 11.45
N GLY A 150 7.88 18.38 10.40
CA GLY A 150 8.75 18.56 9.24
C GLY A 150 8.89 17.32 8.34
N GLY A 151 7.92 16.40 8.34
CA GLY A 151 7.91 15.32 7.37
C GLY A 151 6.60 14.55 7.25
N TYR A 152 6.51 13.73 6.22
CA TYR A 152 5.35 12.89 5.92
C TYR A 152 5.39 11.59 6.72
N ARG A 153 4.26 11.28 7.36
CA ARG A 153 4.03 10.01 8.05
C ARG A 153 2.73 9.40 7.57
N ILE A 154 2.70 8.07 7.44
CA ILE A 154 1.46 7.34 7.17
C ILE A 154 0.51 7.56 8.35
N ALA A 155 -0.67 8.10 8.05
CA ALA A 155 -1.74 8.34 9.00
C ALA A 155 -2.81 7.25 8.91
N GLU A 156 -3.10 6.77 7.70
CA GLU A 156 -4.13 5.76 7.45
C GLU A 156 -3.74 4.88 6.25
N VAL A 157 -4.16 3.62 6.29
CA VAL A 157 -3.99 2.65 5.19
C VAL A 157 -5.30 1.89 5.01
N LEU A 158 -5.88 2.01 3.82
CA LEU A 158 -7.13 1.36 3.45
C LEU A 158 -6.88 0.39 2.30
N LEU A 159 -7.45 -0.81 2.41
CA LEU A 159 -7.55 -1.73 1.27
C LEU A 159 -8.84 -1.41 0.51
N CYS A 160 -8.69 -1.06 -0.75
CA CYS A 160 -9.80 -0.63 -1.59
C CYS A 160 -9.91 -1.50 -2.84
N ARG A 161 -11.10 -1.47 -3.44
CA ARG A 161 -11.39 -2.03 -4.76
C ARG A 161 -11.77 -0.91 -5.71
N GLN A 162 -11.21 -0.93 -6.90
CA GLN A 162 -11.62 -0.07 -8.01
C GLN A 162 -12.58 -0.83 -8.91
N SER A 163 -13.74 -0.25 -9.19
CA SER A 163 -14.64 -0.73 -10.24
C SER A 163 -14.19 -0.26 -11.61
N ASP A 164 -14.76 -0.83 -12.67
CA ASP A 164 -14.43 -0.44 -14.04
C ASP A 164 -14.82 1.03 -14.36
N ASP A 165 -15.74 1.64 -13.60
CA ASP A 165 -16.11 3.07 -13.68
C ASP A 165 -15.20 4.00 -12.84
N ASP A 166 -13.99 3.56 -12.47
CA ASP A 166 -13.04 4.28 -11.61
C ASP A 166 -13.52 4.64 -10.19
N ILE A 167 -14.66 4.09 -9.77
CA ILE A 167 -15.16 4.25 -8.39
C ILE A 167 -14.30 3.42 -7.45
N VAL A 168 -13.71 4.08 -6.45
CA VAL A 168 -12.92 3.45 -5.39
C VAL A 168 -13.80 3.18 -4.17
N GLN A 169 -13.92 1.91 -3.79
CA GLN A 169 -14.63 1.46 -2.60
C GLN A 169 -13.63 0.89 -1.60
N CYS A 170 -13.50 1.51 -0.43
CA CYS A 170 -12.58 1.08 0.62
C CYS A 170 -13.31 0.30 1.70
N ALA A 171 -12.72 -0.81 2.14
CA ALA A 171 -13.21 -1.47 3.35
C ALA A 171 -12.70 -0.69 4.57
N GLU A 172 -13.60 -0.31 5.48
CA GLU A 172 -13.22 -0.01 6.86
C GLU A 172 -12.67 -1.32 7.45
N VAL A 173 -11.41 -1.33 7.85
CA VAL A 173 -10.80 -2.53 8.44
C VAL A 173 -11.36 -2.67 9.84
N ASP A 174 -12.27 -3.64 10.03
CA ASP A 174 -12.86 -3.94 11.33
C ASP A 174 -11.77 -4.56 12.24
N GLU A 175 -11.27 -3.80 13.21
CA GLU A 175 -10.19 -4.22 14.12
C GLU A 175 -10.58 -5.43 15.00
N SER A 176 -11.86 -5.81 15.03
CA SER A 176 -12.35 -6.98 15.79
C SER A 176 -11.99 -8.34 15.18
N ALA A 177 -11.40 -8.38 13.98
CA ALA A 177 -11.00 -9.64 13.33
C ALA A 177 -9.60 -10.16 13.71
N ILE A 178 -8.90 -9.46 14.62
CA ILE A 178 -7.58 -9.85 15.14
C ILE A 178 -7.67 -10.11 16.65
N HIS A 179 -8.45 -11.12 17.05
CA HIS A 179 -8.36 -11.72 18.39
C HIS A 179 -8.62 -13.23 18.34
#